data_AF-A0A496NEV8-F1
#
_entry.id   AF-A0A496NEV8-F1
#
_cell.length_a   1.000
_cell.length_b   1.000
_cell.length_c   1.000
_cell.angle_alpha   90.00
_cell.angle_beta   90.00
_cell.angle_gamma   90.00
#
_symmetry.space_group_name_H-M   'P 1'
#
loop_
_entity.id
_entity.type
_entity.pdbx_description
1 polymer ?
#
loop_
_entity_poly.entity_id
_entity_poly.type
_entity_poly.pdbx_seq_one_letter_code
_entity_poly.pdbx_strand_id
1 'polypeptide(L)'
;QDISQKSSNLLRLNLILNNLVHSLNNVVQGNTILSPAHKDASGRLKKFDFIVSNPPFKLDFSDFRDQLEGEENRERFFAGIPKIKAKDTDKMEIYQLFIQHILFSLKENGKAAIVLPTGFITAQSGIDKKIREHLVENKMLAGVVSMPSNIFATTGTNVSILFIDKANKDEVVLIDASGLGEKIKDGKNQKTVLSRAEEQKICNTFTHKQAVEDFSVVVSYDEIKAKNYSLSAGQYFEVKIDYVDISVDEFAQKMAGFSADLDKLFTESAELEKEIKEKLQTLKFNESVINSSK
;
A
#
# COMPACT_ATOMS: atom_id res chain seq x y z
N GLN A 1 -21.94 -3.58 -2.19
CA GLN A 1 -22.12 -5.05 -2.30
C GLN A 1 -21.05 -5.74 -1.47
N ASP A 2 -21.43 -6.72 -0.66
CA ASP A 2 -20.54 -7.44 0.26
C ASP A 2 -20.77 -8.95 0.17
N ILE A 3 -19.72 -9.76 0.15
CA ILE A 3 -19.85 -11.21 0.00
C ILE A 3 -20.43 -11.88 1.25
N SER A 4 -20.18 -11.30 2.43
CA SER A 4 -20.59 -11.82 3.72
C SER A 4 -22.04 -11.43 4.02
N GLN A 5 -22.89 -12.45 4.20
CA GLN A 5 -24.27 -12.26 4.65
C GLN A 5 -24.32 -11.59 6.03
N LYS A 6 -23.42 -11.99 6.94
CA LYS A 6 -23.33 -11.42 8.29
C LYS A 6 -22.98 -9.93 8.23
N SER A 7 -21.99 -9.57 7.43
CA SER A 7 -21.58 -8.16 7.24
C SER A 7 -22.69 -7.34 6.60
N SER A 8 -23.37 -7.89 5.59
CA SER A 8 -24.53 -7.25 4.95
C SER A 8 -25.66 -6.97 5.93
N ASN A 9 -25.97 -7.92 6.82
CA ASN A 9 -27.01 -7.74 7.85
C ASN A 9 -26.62 -6.66 8.86
N LEU A 10 -25.36 -6.67 9.33
CA LEU A 10 -24.84 -5.63 10.22
C LEU A 10 -24.87 -4.24 9.57
N LEU A 11 -24.53 -4.14 8.28
CA LEU A 11 -24.64 -2.90 7.52
C LEU A 11 -26.08 -2.39 7.46
N ARG A 12 -27.06 -3.27 7.20
CA ARG A 12 -28.48 -2.89 7.21
C ARG A 12 -28.91 -2.34 8.58
N LEU A 13 -28.53 -3.02 9.67
CA LEU A 13 -28.81 -2.55 11.03
C LEU A 13 -28.16 -1.18 11.29
N ASN A 14 -26.90 -1.00 10.90
CA ASN A 14 -26.19 0.27 11.03
C ASN A 14 -26.92 1.41 10.29
N LEU A 15 -27.40 1.16 9.07
CA LEU A 15 -28.19 2.13 8.32
C LEU A 15 -29.53 2.47 9.02
N ILE A 16 -30.22 1.47 9.59
CA ILE A 16 -31.46 1.70 10.35
C ILE A 16 -31.19 2.58 11.56
N LEU A 17 -30.16 2.26 12.36
CA LEU A 17 -29.82 2.99 13.58
C LEU A 17 -29.39 4.45 13.32
N ASN A 18 -28.87 4.74 12.13
CA ASN A 18 -28.47 6.08 11.70
C ASN A 18 -29.54 6.80 10.87
N ASN A 19 -30.80 6.32 10.85
CA ASN A 19 -31.91 6.90 10.10
C ASN A 19 -31.69 6.97 8.56
N LEU A 20 -30.93 6.03 8.01
CA LEU A 20 -30.61 5.91 6.57
C LEU A 20 -31.42 4.80 5.88
N VAL A 21 -32.66 4.57 6.32
CA VAL A 21 -33.52 3.46 5.84
C VAL A 21 -33.79 3.50 4.32
N HIS A 22 -33.78 4.68 3.71
CA HIS A 22 -33.91 4.87 2.27
C HIS A 22 -32.77 4.20 1.47
N SER A 23 -31.63 3.92 2.11
CA SER A 23 -30.47 3.28 1.49
C SER A 23 -30.48 1.75 1.60
N LEU A 24 -31.45 1.14 2.28
CA LEU A 24 -31.47 -0.32 2.50
C LEU A 24 -31.51 -1.11 1.19
N ASN A 25 -32.23 -0.63 0.18
CA ASN A 25 -32.33 -1.29 -1.12
C ASN A 25 -30.99 -1.30 -1.90
N ASN A 26 -30.04 -0.45 -1.50
CA ASN A 26 -28.70 -0.40 -2.10
C ASN A 26 -27.72 -1.39 -1.47
N VAL A 27 -28.06 -2.00 -0.33
CA VAL A 27 -27.23 -3.06 0.27
C VAL A 27 -27.49 -4.35 -0.48
N VAL A 28 -26.45 -4.92 -1.07
CA VAL A 28 -26.52 -6.18 -1.82
C VAL A 28 -25.53 -7.18 -1.23
N GLN A 29 -25.99 -8.39 -0.94
CA GLN A 29 -25.12 -9.51 -0.62
C GLN A 29 -24.68 -10.19 -1.93
N GLY A 30 -23.37 -10.39 -2.10
CA GLY A 30 -22.79 -11.05 -3.26
C GLY A 30 -21.34 -10.66 -3.54
N ASN A 31 -20.71 -11.33 -4.49
CA ASN A 31 -19.32 -11.07 -4.87
C ASN A 31 -19.23 -9.94 -5.92
N THR A 32 -18.70 -8.78 -5.52
CA THR A 32 -18.56 -7.59 -6.37
C THR A 32 -17.71 -7.82 -7.62
N ILE A 33 -16.70 -8.69 -7.54
CA ILE A 33 -15.75 -8.95 -8.63
C ILE A 33 -16.32 -9.94 -9.64
N LEU A 34 -16.97 -11.00 -9.15
CA LEU A 34 -17.55 -12.05 -9.99
C LEU A 34 -18.91 -11.64 -10.58
N SER A 35 -19.81 -11.14 -9.73
CA SER A 35 -21.21 -10.85 -10.06
C SER A 35 -21.62 -9.47 -9.55
N PRO A 36 -21.09 -8.38 -10.13
CA PRO A 36 -21.46 -7.02 -9.75
C PRO A 36 -22.95 -6.75 -9.98
N ALA A 37 -23.66 -6.40 -8.92
CA ALA A 37 -25.12 -6.31 -8.91
C ALA A 37 -25.66 -4.93 -9.31
N HIS A 38 -24.86 -3.87 -9.15
CA HIS A 38 -25.30 -2.52 -9.47
C HIS A 38 -25.19 -2.25 -10.98
N LYS A 39 -26.31 -2.47 -11.69
CA LYS A 39 -26.43 -2.27 -13.13
C LYS A 39 -27.42 -1.14 -13.45
N ASP A 40 -27.22 -0.49 -14.60
CA ASP A 40 -28.17 0.47 -15.16
C ASP A 40 -29.32 -0.25 -15.90
N ALA A 41 -30.26 0.53 -16.44
CA ALA A 41 -31.41 -0.01 -17.18
C ALA A 41 -31.02 -0.78 -18.45
N SER A 42 -29.81 -0.57 -18.99
CA SER A 42 -29.26 -1.30 -20.14
C SER A 42 -28.54 -2.58 -19.74
N GLY A 43 -28.47 -2.90 -18.44
CA GLY A 43 -27.77 -4.07 -17.93
C GLY A 43 -26.25 -3.90 -17.80
N ARG A 44 -25.71 -2.70 -18.08
CA ARG A 44 -24.28 -2.37 -17.91
C ARG A 44 -24.00 -1.95 -16.49
N LEU A 45 -22.74 -2.01 -16.06
CA LEU A 45 -22.36 -1.55 -14.72
C LEU A 45 -22.71 -0.07 -14.53
N LYS A 46 -23.43 0.19 -13.44
CA LYS A 46 -23.82 1.55 -13.05
C LYS A 46 -22.57 2.37 -12.76
N LYS A 47 -22.54 3.60 -13.26
CA LYS A 47 -21.45 4.56 -13.00
C LYS A 47 -21.82 5.48 -11.83
N PHE A 48 -20.85 5.83 -11.01
CA PHE A 48 -21.02 6.63 -9.80
C PHE A 48 -20.19 7.92 -9.83
N ASP A 49 -20.67 8.96 -9.16
CA ASP A 49 -19.96 10.23 -8.98
C ASP A 49 -18.89 10.13 -7.88
N PHE A 50 -19.16 9.36 -6.83
CA PHE A 50 -18.24 9.17 -5.71
C PHE A 50 -18.19 7.71 -5.29
N ILE A 51 -16.98 7.19 -5.08
CA ILE A 51 -16.76 5.85 -4.53
C ILE A 51 -15.75 5.90 -3.40
N VAL A 52 -16.10 5.42 -2.21
CA VAL A 52 -15.16 5.21 -1.10
C VAL A 52 -15.08 3.72 -0.84
N SER A 53 -13.86 3.19 -0.72
CA SER A 53 -13.67 1.75 -0.52
C SER A 53 -12.46 1.43 0.35
N ASN A 54 -12.63 0.48 1.26
CA ASN A 54 -11.54 -0.24 1.92
C ASN A 54 -11.65 -1.72 1.50
N PRO A 55 -11.20 -2.08 0.29
CA PRO A 55 -11.29 -3.45 -0.20
C PRO A 55 -10.41 -4.40 0.62
N PRO A 56 -10.71 -5.71 0.65
CA PRO A 56 -9.78 -6.69 1.19
C PRO A 56 -8.46 -6.64 0.42
N PHE A 57 -7.33 -6.65 1.13
CA PHE A 57 -6.01 -6.60 0.49
C PHE A 57 -5.60 -7.95 -0.08
N LYS A 58 -5.86 -9.02 0.66
CA LYS A 58 -5.57 -10.39 0.27
C LYS A 58 -6.82 -11.22 0.47
N LEU A 59 -7.09 -12.12 -0.48
CA LEU A 59 -8.19 -13.07 -0.41
C LEU A 59 -7.84 -14.26 -1.30
N ASP A 60 -8.22 -15.47 -0.88
CA ASP A 60 -8.29 -16.58 -1.82
C ASP A 60 -9.47 -16.37 -2.77
N PHE A 61 -9.17 -16.25 -4.06
CA PHE A 61 -10.18 -16.22 -5.12
C PHE A 61 -9.89 -17.21 -6.24
N SER A 62 -9.08 -18.23 -5.97
CA SER A 62 -8.70 -19.26 -6.94
C SER A 62 -9.90 -19.93 -7.59
N ASP A 63 -10.96 -20.24 -6.82
CA ASP A 63 -12.20 -20.87 -7.28
C ASP A 63 -12.95 -20.11 -8.39
N PHE A 64 -12.80 -18.79 -8.45
CA PHE A 64 -13.49 -17.95 -9.45
C PHE A 64 -12.55 -17.13 -10.32
N ARG A 65 -11.23 -17.27 -10.15
CA ARG A 65 -10.23 -16.47 -10.87
C ARG A 65 -10.32 -16.66 -12.38
N ASP A 66 -10.49 -17.88 -12.85
CA ASP A 66 -10.48 -18.19 -14.29
C ASP A 66 -11.75 -17.70 -14.98
N GLN A 67 -12.86 -17.60 -14.25
CA GLN A 67 -14.12 -17.02 -14.74
C GLN A 67 -13.97 -15.53 -15.08
N LEU A 68 -12.93 -14.86 -14.57
CA LEU A 68 -12.67 -13.45 -14.84
C LEU A 68 -11.94 -13.21 -16.16
N GLU A 69 -11.41 -14.26 -16.83
CA GLU A 69 -10.65 -14.12 -18.09
C GLU A 69 -11.50 -13.88 -19.33
N GLY A 70 -12.83 -13.96 -19.21
CA GLY A 70 -13.73 -13.69 -20.32
C GLY A 70 -13.53 -12.30 -20.94
N GLU A 71 -13.73 -12.20 -22.26
CA GLU A 71 -13.57 -10.94 -23.02
C GLU A 71 -14.44 -9.81 -22.46
N GLU A 72 -15.59 -10.12 -21.85
CA GLU A 72 -16.47 -9.13 -21.22
C GLU A 72 -15.83 -8.39 -20.03
N ASN A 73 -14.76 -8.95 -19.45
CA ASN A 73 -14.05 -8.36 -18.33
C ASN A 73 -12.75 -7.66 -18.75
N ARG A 74 -12.35 -7.75 -20.02
CA ARG A 74 -11.08 -7.22 -20.52
C ARG A 74 -10.96 -5.71 -20.37
N GLU A 75 -12.04 -4.97 -20.64
CA GLU A 75 -12.09 -3.53 -20.40
C GLU A 75 -12.06 -3.19 -18.91
N ARG A 76 -12.74 -4.00 -18.09
CA ARG A 76 -12.83 -3.78 -16.65
C ARG A 76 -11.50 -4.06 -15.94
N PHE A 77 -10.78 -5.10 -16.36
CA PHE A 77 -9.50 -5.53 -15.78
C PHE A 77 -8.35 -5.29 -16.77
N PHE A 78 -8.24 -4.07 -17.27
CA PHE A 78 -7.29 -3.65 -18.30
C PHE A 78 -5.80 -3.90 -17.92
N ALA A 79 -5.45 -3.88 -16.63
CA ALA A 79 -4.09 -4.11 -16.16
C ALA A 79 -3.76 -5.60 -15.99
N GLY A 80 -4.80 -6.45 -15.98
CA GLY A 80 -4.74 -7.90 -15.80
C GLY A 80 -5.34 -8.36 -14.47
N ILE A 81 -5.32 -9.69 -14.30
CA ILE A 81 -5.87 -10.40 -13.13
C ILE A 81 -4.71 -11.14 -12.43
N PRO A 82 -4.62 -11.08 -11.07
CA PRO A 82 -3.57 -11.79 -10.35
C PRO A 82 -3.60 -13.30 -10.64
N LYS A 83 -2.41 -13.90 -10.81
CA LYS A 83 -2.28 -15.35 -11.03
C LYS A 83 -2.50 -16.12 -9.73
N ILE A 84 -3.01 -17.34 -9.85
CA ILE A 84 -3.13 -18.27 -8.72
C ILE A 84 -1.72 -18.61 -8.21
N LYS A 85 -1.50 -18.45 -6.91
CA LYS A 85 -0.25 -18.79 -6.23
C LYS A 85 -0.37 -20.17 -5.61
N ALA A 86 0.25 -21.19 -6.22
CA ALA A 86 0.08 -22.59 -5.83
C ALA A 86 0.38 -22.91 -4.35
N LYS A 87 1.19 -22.10 -3.66
CA LYS A 87 1.57 -22.31 -2.24
C LYS A 87 0.97 -21.29 -1.27
N ASP A 88 0.29 -20.25 -1.77
CA ASP A 88 -0.19 -19.10 -0.99
C ASP A 88 -1.46 -18.51 -1.63
N THR A 89 -2.47 -19.36 -1.88
CA THR A 89 -3.72 -18.94 -2.54
C THR A 89 -4.47 -17.87 -1.73
N ASP A 90 -4.35 -17.91 -0.40
CA ASP A 90 -4.90 -16.92 0.53
C ASP A 90 -4.23 -15.54 0.47
N LYS A 91 -3.07 -15.42 -0.19
CA LYS A 91 -2.27 -14.18 -0.29
C LYS A 91 -2.31 -13.54 -1.67
N MET A 92 -3.33 -13.83 -2.47
CA MET A 92 -3.54 -13.20 -3.77
C MET A 92 -4.03 -11.76 -3.61
N GLU A 93 -3.47 -10.85 -4.42
CA GLU A 93 -3.66 -9.40 -4.37
C GLU A 93 -5.02 -8.94 -4.92
N ILE A 94 -6.13 -9.39 -4.32
CA ILE A 94 -7.48 -9.10 -4.83
C ILE A 94 -7.80 -7.61 -4.92
N TYR A 95 -7.14 -6.76 -4.11
CA TYR A 95 -7.32 -5.30 -4.16
C TYR A 95 -7.05 -4.71 -5.55
N GLN A 96 -6.18 -5.33 -6.34
CA GLN A 96 -5.89 -4.94 -7.72
C GLN A 96 -7.14 -5.03 -8.61
N LEU A 97 -8.01 -6.02 -8.37
CA LEU A 97 -9.28 -6.15 -9.09
C LEU A 97 -10.30 -5.10 -8.63
N PHE A 98 -10.30 -4.76 -7.33
CA PHE A 98 -11.17 -3.71 -6.81
C PHE A 98 -10.82 -2.32 -7.35
N ILE A 99 -9.53 -1.95 -7.43
CA ILE A 99 -9.15 -0.65 -8.01
C ILE A 99 -9.65 -0.54 -9.45
N GLN A 100 -9.41 -1.57 -10.25
CA GLN A 100 -9.84 -1.62 -11.65
C GLN A 100 -11.38 -1.59 -11.78
N HIS A 101 -12.10 -2.32 -10.93
CA HIS A 101 -13.57 -2.27 -10.87
C HIS A 101 -14.09 -0.87 -10.49
N ILE A 102 -13.43 -0.20 -9.55
CA ILE A 102 -13.77 1.16 -9.13
C ILE A 102 -13.56 2.14 -10.28
N LEU A 103 -12.40 2.10 -10.94
CA LEU A 103 -12.10 2.92 -12.12
C LEU A 103 -13.12 2.71 -13.24
N PHE A 104 -13.48 1.46 -13.50
CA PHE A 104 -14.52 1.14 -14.47
C PHE A 104 -15.88 1.67 -14.02
N SER A 105 -16.20 1.67 -12.73
CA SER A 105 -17.51 2.11 -12.22
C SER A 105 -17.61 3.61 -11.93
N LEU A 106 -16.57 4.40 -12.16
CA LEU A 106 -16.61 5.85 -12.04
C LEU A 106 -17.11 6.51 -13.33
N LYS A 107 -17.97 7.53 -13.17
CA LYS A 107 -18.31 8.48 -14.25
C LYS A 107 -17.09 9.31 -14.63
N GLU A 108 -17.08 9.90 -15.83
CA GLU A 108 -15.97 10.73 -16.34
C GLU A 108 -15.56 11.92 -15.45
N ASN A 109 -16.46 12.43 -14.61
CA ASN A 109 -16.20 13.46 -13.61
C ASN A 109 -16.22 12.93 -12.16
N GLY A 110 -16.16 11.61 -12.01
CA GLY A 110 -16.27 10.92 -10.74
C GLY A 110 -14.95 10.88 -9.97
N LYS A 111 -15.08 10.78 -8.64
CA LYS A 111 -13.96 10.75 -7.70
C LYS A 111 -14.00 9.49 -6.83
N ALA A 112 -12.85 9.01 -6.41
CA ALA A 112 -12.77 7.91 -5.46
C ALA A 112 -11.68 8.09 -4.40
N ALA A 113 -11.89 7.50 -3.23
CA ALA A 113 -10.90 7.34 -2.19
C ALA A 113 -10.81 5.85 -1.83
N ILE A 114 -9.63 5.25 -2.00
CA ILE A 114 -9.43 3.82 -1.84
C ILE A 114 -8.30 3.57 -0.85
N VAL A 115 -8.56 2.78 0.20
CA VAL A 115 -7.52 2.32 1.12
C VAL A 115 -6.83 1.10 0.52
N LEU A 116 -5.50 1.12 0.45
CA LEU A 116 -4.68 0.12 -0.24
C LEU A 116 -3.44 -0.21 0.59
N PRO A 117 -2.81 -1.38 0.40
CA PRO A 117 -1.49 -1.63 0.99
C PRO A 117 -0.45 -0.65 0.41
N THR A 118 0.45 -0.11 1.23
CA THR A 118 1.48 0.85 0.80
C THR A 118 2.40 0.29 -0.29
N GLY A 119 2.55 -1.03 -0.40
CA GLY A 119 3.29 -1.65 -1.52
C GLY A 119 2.76 -1.27 -2.92
N PHE A 120 1.46 -0.95 -3.04
CA PHE A 120 0.88 -0.51 -4.31
C PHE A 120 1.56 0.76 -4.86
N ILE A 121 1.86 1.73 -3.99
CA ILE A 121 2.34 3.06 -4.40
C ILE A 121 3.83 3.05 -4.79
N THR A 122 4.58 2.00 -4.47
CA THR A 122 6.02 1.87 -4.71
C THR A 122 6.41 0.72 -5.63
N ALA A 123 5.51 -0.22 -5.93
CA ALA A 123 5.82 -1.37 -6.78
C ALA A 123 6.49 -0.95 -8.11
N GLN A 124 7.39 -1.74 -8.66
CA GLN A 124 8.13 -1.37 -9.88
C GLN A 124 7.74 -2.19 -11.11
N SER A 125 6.81 -3.12 -10.96
CA SER A 125 6.36 -4.01 -12.02
C SER A 125 4.95 -4.55 -11.73
N GLY A 126 4.44 -5.37 -12.66
CA GLY A 126 3.18 -6.09 -12.47
C GLY A 126 1.93 -5.22 -12.63
N ILE A 127 0.81 -5.73 -12.09
CA ILE A 127 -0.50 -5.11 -12.22
C ILE A 127 -0.54 -3.75 -11.51
N ASP A 128 0.11 -3.62 -10.35
CA ASP A 128 0.17 -2.36 -9.58
C ASP A 128 0.79 -1.22 -10.38
N LYS A 129 1.90 -1.49 -11.10
CA LYS A 129 2.53 -0.50 -11.95
C LYS A 129 1.63 -0.10 -13.12
N LYS A 130 1.03 -1.07 -13.82
CA LYS A 130 0.11 -0.81 -14.94
C LYS A 130 -1.10 0.04 -14.54
N ILE A 131 -1.64 -0.18 -13.34
CA ILE A 131 -2.74 0.64 -12.82
C ILE A 131 -2.26 2.08 -12.58
N ARG A 132 -1.10 2.28 -11.94
CA ARG A 132 -0.54 3.62 -11.74
C ARG A 132 -0.17 4.33 -13.03
N GLU A 133 0.41 3.62 -13.99
CA GLU A 133 0.64 4.13 -15.35
C GLU A 133 -0.67 4.64 -15.95
N HIS A 134 -1.73 3.84 -15.92
CA HIS A 134 -3.05 4.26 -16.42
C HIS A 134 -3.60 5.50 -15.71
N LEU A 135 -3.47 5.58 -14.38
CA LEU A 135 -3.91 6.74 -13.60
C LEU A 135 -3.14 8.02 -13.95
N VAL A 136 -1.83 7.90 -14.17
CA VAL A 136 -0.94 9.04 -14.48
C VAL A 136 -1.11 9.48 -15.93
N GLU A 137 -1.13 8.54 -16.88
CA GLU A 137 -1.29 8.84 -18.31
C GLU A 137 -2.63 9.49 -18.65
N ASN A 138 -3.70 9.06 -17.98
CA ASN A 138 -5.04 9.63 -18.18
C ASN A 138 -5.34 10.83 -17.26
N LYS A 139 -4.34 11.32 -16.51
CA LYS A 139 -4.49 12.43 -15.55
C LYS A 139 -5.65 12.24 -14.57
N MET A 140 -5.77 11.04 -14.01
CA MET A 140 -6.86 10.66 -13.10
C MET A 140 -6.46 10.66 -11.62
N LEU A 141 -5.16 10.78 -11.33
CA LEU A 141 -4.63 10.75 -9.97
C LEU A 141 -4.79 12.13 -9.31
N ALA A 142 -5.50 12.22 -8.20
CA ALA A 142 -5.58 13.46 -7.41
C ALA A 142 -4.50 13.52 -6.32
N GLY A 143 -4.15 12.37 -5.74
CA GLY A 143 -3.12 12.30 -4.72
C GLY A 143 -3.07 11.00 -3.93
N VAL A 144 -2.11 10.91 -3.03
CA VAL A 144 -1.88 9.77 -2.14
C VAL A 144 -1.55 10.26 -0.74
N VAL A 145 -2.11 9.60 0.27
CA VAL A 145 -1.72 9.80 1.68
C VAL A 145 -1.17 8.49 2.22
N SER A 146 0.11 8.44 2.56
CA SER A 146 0.70 7.31 3.29
C SER A 146 0.37 7.42 4.77
N MET A 147 -0.33 6.42 5.31
CA MET A 147 -0.81 6.44 6.69
C MET A 147 0.23 5.87 7.66
N PRO A 148 0.13 6.20 8.97
CA PRO A 148 0.94 5.57 10.00
C PRO A 148 0.84 4.05 10.02
N SER A 149 1.95 3.40 10.39
CA SER A 149 1.97 1.97 10.71
C SER A 149 0.97 1.64 11.83
N ASN A 150 0.43 0.41 11.83
CA ASN A 150 -0.53 -0.08 12.84
C ASN A 150 -1.80 0.78 13.01
N ILE A 151 -2.20 1.55 12.00
CA ILE A 151 -3.49 2.25 12.03
C ILE A 151 -4.68 1.27 12.00
N PHE A 152 -4.49 0.11 11.36
CA PHE A 152 -5.38 -1.04 11.51
C PHE A 152 -4.94 -1.90 12.69
N ALA A 153 -5.75 -1.94 13.75
CA ALA A 153 -5.42 -2.66 14.99
C ALA A 153 -5.23 -4.18 14.82
N THR A 154 -5.65 -4.76 13.69
CA THR A 154 -5.70 -6.20 13.44
C THR A 154 -4.61 -6.70 12.48
N THR A 155 -3.87 -5.83 11.80
CA THR A 155 -2.85 -6.22 10.81
C THR A 155 -1.65 -5.29 10.83
N GLY A 156 -0.43 -5.83 10.70
CA GLY A 156 0.80 -5.03 10.56
C GLY A 156 1.03 -4.46 9.14
N THR A 157 0.06 -4.56 8.24
CA THR A 157 0.19 -4.04 6.88
C THR A 157 0.10 -2.52 6.90
N ASN A 158 1.14 -1.83 6.43
CA ASN A 158 1.09 -0.39 6.19
C ASN A 158 0.14 -0.09 5.03
N VAL A 159 -0.60 1.01 5.15
CA VAL A 159 -1.64 1.39 4.19
C VAL A 159 -1.47 2.81 3.70
N SER A 160 -1.97 3.05 2.50
CA SER A 160 -2.05 4.37 1.90
C SER A 160 -3.47 4.57 1.36
N ILE A 161 -3.92 5.82 1.29
CA ILE A 161 -5.19 6.20 0.69
C ILE A 161 -4.89 6.79 -0.68
N LEU A 162 -5.41 6.17 -1.73
CA LEU A 162 -5.35 6.63 -3.10
C LEU A 162 -6.58 7.47 -3.41
N PHE A 163 -6.37 8.71 -3.85
CA PHE A 163 -7.41 9.61 -4.30
C PHE A 163 -7.40 9.73 -5.82
N ILE A 164 -8.55 9.47 -6.43
CA ILE A 164 -8.78 9.49 -7.87
C ILE A 164 -9.79 10.58 -8.18
N ASP A 165 -9.53 11.35 -9.22
CA ASP A 165 -10.47 12.26 -9.87
C ASP A 165 -10.31 12.08 -11.38
N LYS A 166 -11.29 11.43 -12.04
CA LYS A 166 -11.20 11.12 -13.48
C LYS A 166 -11.06 12.37 -14.37
N ALA A 167 -11.43 13.54 -13.84
CA ALA A 167 -11.34 14.82 -14.55
C ALA A 167 -10.29 15.75 -13.93
N ASN A 168 -9.29 15.21 -13.22
CA ASN A 168 -8.27 16.03 -12.60
C ASN A 168 -7.50 16.85 -13.65
N LYS A 169 -7.40 18.15 -13.41
CA LYS A 169 -6.64 19.09 -14.26
C LYS A 169 -5.43 19.69 -13.56
N ASP A 170 -5.33 19.45 -12.27
CA ASP A 170 -4.33 20.05 -11.40
C ASP A 170 -3.19 19.07 -11.13
N GLU A 171 -2.19 19.54 -10.40
CA GLU A 171 -1.09 18.72 -9.89
C GLU A 171 -1.54 17.72 -8.82
N VAL A 172 -0.69 16.73 -8.57
CA VAL A 172 -0.92 15.61 -7.67
C VAL A 172 -0.33 15.93 -6.30
N VAL A 173 -1.11 15.72 -5.24
CA VAL A 173 -0.61 15.89 -3.85
C VAL A 173 -0.18 14.55 -3.28
N LEU A 174 1.08 14.42 -2.87
CA LEU A 174 1.58 13.24 -2.18
C LEU A 174 1.93 13.62 -0.74
N ILE A 175 1.32 12.94 0.24
CA ILE A 175 1.51 13.20 1.67
C ILE A 175 2.13 11.98 2.33
N ASP A 176 3.19 12.20 3.10
CA ASP A 176 3.73 11.24 4.05
C ASP A 176 3.24 11.55 5.47
N ALA A 177 2.15 10.90 5.88
CA ALA A 177 1.66 10.97 7.25
C ALA A 177 2.17 9.78 8.10
N SER A 178 3.13 8.99 7.61
CA SER A 178 3.55 7.75 8.28
C SER A 178 4.18 7.97 9.67
N GLY A 179 4.76 9.16 9.90
CA GLY A 179 5.33 9.59 11.17
C GLY A 179 4.33 10.20 12.17
N LEU A 180 3.05 10.33 11.80
CA LEU A 180 2.03 10.89 12.69
C LEU A 180 1.39 9.85 13.61
N GLY A 181 0.68 10.33 14.63
CA GLY A 181 -0.17 9.55 15.52
C GLY A 181 0.55 9.02 16.75
N GLU A 182 -0.26 8.70 17.76
CA GLU A 182 0.19 8.13 19.02
C GLU A 182 -0.06 6.62 19.05
N LYS A 183 0.95 5.88 19.51
CA LYS A 183 0.87 4.43 19.68
C LYS A 183 0.18 4.08 21.00
N ILE A 184 -1.01 3.52 20.92
CA ILE A 184 -1.83 3.11 22.07
C ILE A 184 -1.87 1.58 22.16
N LYS A 185 -1.73 1.05 23.38
CA LYS A 185 -1.94 -0.38 23.66
C LYS A 185 -3.44 -0.68 23.75
N ASP A 186 -3.86 -1.73 23.05
CA ASP A 186 -5.24 -2.23 23.03
C ASP A 186 -5.24 -3.72 23.37
N GLY A 187 -5.25 -4.03 24.67
CA GLY A 187 -5.04 -5.38 25.18
C GLY A 187 -3.65 -5.93 24.81
N LYS A 188 -3.61 -7.01 24.02
CA LYS A 188 -2.36 -7.60 23.48
C LYS A 188 -1.88 -6.92 22.19
N ASN A 189 -2.71 -6.06 21.58
CA ASN A 189 -2.41 -5.40 20.32
C ASN A 189 -1.91 -3.96 20.56
N GLN A 190 -1.32 -3.38 19.52
CA GLN A 190 -0.91 -1.99 19.48
C GLN A 190 -1.54 -1.34 18.25
N LYS A 191 -2.13 -0.15 18.42
CA LYS A 191 -2.69 0.63 17.33
C LYS A 191 -2.15 2.05 17.35
N THR A 192 -2.03 2.66 16.18
CA THR A 192 -1.69 4.08 16.07
C THR A 192 -2.99 4.88 15.89
N VAL A 193 -3.18 5.89 16.72
CA VAL A 193 -4.36 6.76 16.70
C VAL A 193 -3.92 8.17 16.34
N LEU A 194 -4.56 8.72 15.31
CA LEU A 194 -4.37 10.11 14.94
C LEU A 194 -5.18 11.00 15.88
N SER A 195 -4.56 12.08 16.34
CA SER A 195 -5.28 13.17 16.98
C SER A 195 -6.11 13.95 15.95
N ARG A 196 -7.15 14.64 16.42
CA ARG A 196 -7.98 15.50 15.55
C ARG A 196 -7.17 16.59 14.85
N ALA A 197 -6.11 17.10 15.49
CA ALA A 197 -5.22 18.09 14.90
C ALA A 197 -4.41 17.52 13.72
N GLU A 198 -3.92 16.27 13.85
CA GLU A 198 -3.21 15.57 12.79
C GLU A 198 -4.13 15.22 11.62
N GLU A 199 -5.35 14.73 11.90
CA GLU A 199 -6.37 14.50 10.87
C GLU A 199 -6.68 15.79 10.10
N GLN A 200 -6.87 16.90 10.82
CA GLN A 200 -7.12 18.19 10.19
C GLN A 200 -5.92 18.69 9.38
N LYS A 201 -4.69 18.46 9.86
CA LYS A 201 -3.47 18.77 9.10
C LYS A 201 -3.44 18.02 7.77
N ILE A 202 -3.69 16.70 7.78
CA ILE A 202 -3.73 15.88 6.56
C ILE A 202 -4.82 16.40 5.61
N CYS A 203 -6.05 16.56 6.11
CA CYS A 203 -7.19 17.02 5.30
C CYS A 203 -6.97 18.40 4.70
N ASN A 204 -6.45 19.35 5.49
CA ASN A 204 -6.16 20.72 5.02
C ASN A 204 -5.06 20.71 3.97
N THR A 205 -3.97 20.00 4.22
CA THR A 205 -2.83 19.92 3.31
C THR A 205 -3.25 19.32 1.97
N PHE A 206 -4.05 18.25 2.00
CA PHE A 206 -4.57 17.60 0.80
C PHE A 206 -5.54 18.51 0.02
N THR A 207 -6.51 19.11 0.73
CA THR A 207 -7.57 19.93 0.11
C THR A 207 -7.02 21.21 -0.51
N HIS A 208 -6.05 21.84 0.15
CA HIS A 208 -5.45 23.10 -0.32
C HIS A 208 -4.18 22.89 -1.16
N LYS A 209 -3.78 21.64 -1.42
CA LYS A 209 -2.60 21.28 -2.22
C LYS A 209 -1.34 22.00 -1.75
N GLN A 210 -1.05 21.87 -0.45
CA GLN A 210 0.09 22.55 0.15
C GLN A 210 1.33 21.66 0.11
N ALA A 211 2.44 22.19 -0.39
CA ALA A 211 3.76 21.61 -0.15
C ALA A 211 4.20 21.99 1.27
N VAL A 212 4.56 20.99 2.07
CA VAL A 212 4.98 21.16 3.47
C VAL A 212 6.22 20.31 3.65
N GLU A 213 7.28 20.92 4.15
CA GLU A 213 8.57 20.27 4.39
C GLU A 213 8.41 18.95 5.15
N ASP A 214 9.07 17.90 4.66
CA ASP A 214 9.07 16.53 5.19
C ASP A 214 7.67 15.91 5.42
N PHE A 215 6.65 16.47 4.79
CA PHE A 215 5.26 16.04 5.00
C PHE A 215 4.48 15.89 3.70
N SER A 216 4.58 16.84 2.77
CA SER A 216 3.84 16.78 1.51
C SER A 216 4.54 17.49 0.37
N VAL A 217 4.35 16.95 -0.83
CA VAL A 217 4.77 17.55 -2.08
C VAL A 217 3.58 17.69 -3.03
N VAL A 218 3.67 18.68 -3.91
CA VAL A 218 2.78 18.85 -5.05
C VAL A 218 3.64 18.60 -6.27
N VAL A 219 3.25 17.62 -7.08
CA VAL A 219 4.07 17.14 -8.21
C VAL A 219 3.25 17.08 -9.47
N SER A 220 3.90 17.39 -10.59
CA SER A 220 3.34 17.22 -11.92
C SER A 220 3.30 15.74 -12.33
N TYR A 221 2.46 15.41 -13.31
CA TYR A 221 2.41 14.07 -13.88
C TYR A 221 3.75 13.67 -14.54
N ASP A 222 4.50 14.62 -15.09
CA ASP A 222 5.78 14.35 -15.74
C ASP A 222 6.88 14.00 -14.73
N GLU A 223 6.88 14.64 -13.56
CA GLU A 223 7.77 14.25 -12.45
C GLU A 223 7.48 12.84 -11.95
N ILE A 224 6.19 12.46 -11.88
CA ILE A 224 5.79 11.10 -11.52
C ILE A 224 6.30 10.09 -12.55
N LYS A 225 6.21 10.40 -13.85
CA LYS A 225 6.76 9.55 -14.92
C LYS A 225 8.28 9.42 -14.79
N ALA A 226 8.98 10.52 -14.53
CA ALA A 226 10.44 10.53 -14.33
C ALA A 226 10.88 9.68 -13.12
N LYS A 227 10.02 9.56 -12.09
CA LYS A 227 10.24 8.72 -10.91
C LYS A 227 9.62 7.31 -11.06
N ASN A 228 9.49 6.81 -12.29
CA ASN A 228 8.98 5.46 -12.60
C ASN A 228 7.59 5.18 -12.00
N TYR A 229 6.70 6.18 -12.01
CA TYR A 229 5.33 6.10 -11.49
C TYR A 229 5.24 5.84 -9.98
N SER A 230 6.31 6.08 -9.23
CA SER A 230 6.29 6.01 -7.77
C SER A 230 5.43 7.12 -7.17
N LEU A 231 4.53 6.79 -6.25
CA LEU A 231 3.66 7.76 -5.56
C LEU A 231 4.06 7.96 -4.10
N SER A 232 5.28 7.56 -3.72
CA SER A 232 5.81 7.80 -2.38
C SER A 232 6.36 9.22 -2.27
N ALA A 233 5.75 10.05 -1.42
CA ALA A 233 6.14 11.45 -1.22
C ALA A 233 7.63 11.60 -0.87
N GLY A 234 8.21 10.70 -0.07
CA GLY A 234 9.63 10.74 0.30
C GLY A 234 10.62 10.67 -0.86
N GLN A 235 10.22 10.21 -2.06
CA GLN A 235 11.10 10.24 -3.25
C GLN A 235 11.18 11.60 -3.94
N TYR A 236 10.37 12.55 -3.48
CA TYR A 236 10.24 13.91 -4.01
C TYR A 236 10.63 14.98 -2.98
N PHE A 237 10.86 14.61 -1.71
CA PHE A 237 11.44 15.53 -0.74
C PHE A 237 12.85 15.91 -1.19
N GLU A 238 13.19 17.19 -1.05
CA GLU A 238 14.53 17.67 -1.33
C GLU A 238 15.50 17.05 -0.33
N VAL A 239 16.56 16.42 -0.83
CA VAL A 239 17.63 15.91 0.02
C VAL A 239 18.41 17.12 0.53
N LYS A 240 18.15 17.53 1.78
CA LYS A 240 19.01 18.48 2.48
C LYS A 240 20.33 17.79 2.78
N ILE A 241 21.34 18.07 1.96
CA ILE A 241 22.72 17.69 2.29
C ILE A 241 23.18 18.72 3.31
N ASP A 242 23.03 18.38 4.60
CA ASP A 242 23.60 19.18 5.67
C ASP A 242 25.12 19.07 5.61
N TYR A 243 25.75 20.09 5.06
CA TYR A 243 27.19 20.26 5.17
C TYR A 243 27.49 20.67 6.60
N VAL A 244 28.16 19.80 7.35
CA VAL A 244 28.79 20.20 8.61
C VAL A 244 30.12 20.85 8.23
N ASP A 245 30.22 22.16 8.43
CA ASP A 245 31.48 22.87 8.33
C ASP A 245 32.41 22.38 9.45
N ILE A 246 33.21 21.37 9.12
CA ILE A 246 34.32 20.90 9.96
C ILE A 246 35.61 21.50 9.44
N SER A 247 36.48 21.90 10.36
CA SER A 247 37.83 22.32 10.01
C SER A 247 38.64 21.15 9.42
N VAL A 248 39.71 21.46 8.69
CA VAL A 248 40.63 20.45 8.13
C VAL A 248 41.19 19.55 9.23
N ASP A 249 41.46 20.10 10.41
CA ASP A 249 42.00 19.36 11.56
C ASP A 249 40.96 18.42 12.18
N GLU A 250 39.70 18.87 12.31
CA GLU A 250 38.60 18.02 12.79
C GLU A 250 38.27 16.89 11.82
N PHE A 251 38.35 17.14 10.51
CA PHE A 251 38.22 16.10 9.50
C PHE A 251 39.33 15.06 9.61
N ALA A 252 40.59 15.51 9.73
CA ALA A 252 41.74 14.63 9.88
C ALA A 252 41.63 13.77 11.15
N GLN A 253 41.20 14.35 12.28
CA GLN A 253 40.96 13.60 13.52
C GLN A 253 39.84 12.57 13.36
N LYS A 254 38.69 12.94 12.79
CA LYS A 254 37.59 12.00 12.56
C LYS A 254 37.99 10.86 11.63
N MET A 255 38.70 11.15 10.55
CA MET A 255 39.17 10.12 9.62
C MET A 255 40.21 9.21 10.24
N ALA A 256 41.12 9.72 11.06
CA ALA A 256 42.05 8.89 11.81
C ALA A 256 41.32 7.98 12.80
N GLY A 257 40.29 8.50 13.50
CA GLY A 257 39.42 7.72 14.38
C GLY A 257 38.68 6.59 13.64
N PHE A 258 38.02 6.93 12.53
CA PHE A 258 37.32 5.93 11.70
C PHE A 258 38.27 4.88 11.12
N SER A 259 39.48 5.27 10.70
CA SER A 259 40.48 4.32 10.22
C SER A 259 40.91 3.35 11.33
N ALA A 260 41.16 3.85 12.54
CA ALA A 260 41.55 3.02 13.68
C ALA A 260 40.43 2.05 14.10
N ASP A 261 39.18 2.51 14.11
CA ASP A 261 38.02 1.66 14.38
C ASP A 261 37.87 0.57 13.31
N LEU A 262 38.11 0.91 12.05
CA LEU A 262 38.02 -0.02 10.93
C LEU A 262 39.14 -1.08 10.96
N ASP A 263 40.36 -0.69 11.30
CA ASP A 263 41.48 -1.62 11.52
C ASP A 263 41.22 -2.58 12.69
N LYS A 264 40.62 -2.07 13.77
CA LYS A 264 40.18 -2.88 14.91
C LYS A 264 39.15 -3.92 14.46
N LEU A 265 38.12 -3.50 13.72
CA LEU A 265 37.09 -4.41 13.20
C LEU A 265 37.67 -5.47 12.24
N PHE A 266 38.65 -5.12 11.41
CA PHE A 266 39.34 -6.10 10.57
C PHE A 266 40.12 -7.12 11.39
N THR A 267 40.76 -6.69 12.48
CA THR A 267 41.48 -7.59 13.38
C THR A 267 40.52 -8.56 14.06
N GLU A 268 39.41 -8.07 14.62
CA GLU A 268 38.36 -8.90 15.21
C GLU A 268 37.75 -9.88 14.18
N SER A 269 37.53 -9.42 12.95
CA SER A 269 37.04 -10.28 11.86
C SER A 269 38.01 -11.43 11.55
N ALA A 270 39.32 -11.16 11.53
CA ALA A 270 40.33 -12.17 11.27
C ALA A 270 40.43 -13.21 12.41
N GLU A 271 40.28 -12.76 13.66
CA GLU A 271 40.22 -13.66 14.82
C GLU A 271 38.99 -14.57 14.78
N LEU A 272 37.82 -14.01 14.51
CA LEU A 272 36.58 -14.76 14.35
C LEU A 272 36.67 -15.76 13.19
N GLU A 273 37.27 -15.38 12.07
CA GLU A 273 37.48 -16.28 10.93
C GLU A 273 38.35 -17.49 11.32
N LYS A 274 39.41 -17.24 12.10
CA LYS A 274 40.28 -18.30 12.63
C LYS A 274 39.51 -19.23 13.57
N GLU A 275 38.74 -18.67 14.50
CA GLU A 275 37.93 -19.45 15.44
C GLU A 275 36.90 -20.33 14.72
N ILE A 276 36.24 -19.79 13.68
CA ILE A 276 35.29 -20.56 12.84
C ILE A 276 36.00 -21.73 12.15
N LYS A 277 37.19 -21.50 11.58
CA LYS A 277 37.99 -22.55 10.93
C LYS A 277 38.39 -23.65 11.92
N GLU A 278 38.83 -23.29 13.12
CA GLU A 278 39.18 -24.24 14.18
C GLU A 278 37.95 -25.06 14.62
N LYS A 279 36.80 -24.41 14.85
CA LYS A 279 35.55 -25.10 15.18
C LYS A 279 35.11 -26.04 14.07
N LEU A 280 35.20 -25.64 12.80
CA LEU A 280 34.86 -26.50 11.66
C LEU A 280 35.75 -27.75 11.57
N GLN A 281 37.04 -27.65 11.91
CA GLN A 281 37.94 -28.82 11.94
C GLN A 281 37.58 -29.81 13.06
N THR A 282 36.98 -29.33 14.15
CA THR A 282 36.57 -30.19 15.28
C THR A 282 35.20 -30.85 15.07
N LEU A 283 34.41 -30.40 14.09
CA LEU A 283 33.16 -31.05 13.71
C LEU A 283 33.45 -32.39 13.03
N LYS A 284 33.20 -33.48 13.75
CA LYS A 284 33.23 -34.84 13.20
C LYS A 284 31.83 -35.30 12.86
N PHE A 285 31.70 -35.96 11.71
CA PHE A 285 30.47 -36.65 11.34
C PHE A 285 30.20 -37.79 12.33
N ASN A 286 29.03 -37.78 12.97
CA ASN A 286 28.67 -38.79 13.95
C ASN A 286 28.01 -39.98 13.23
N GLU A 287 28.81 -40.98 12.84
CA GLU A 287 28.33 -42.18 12.12
C GLU A 287 27.38 -43.07 12.95
N SER A 288 27.26 -42.83 14.26
CA SER A 288 26.41 -43.62 15.16
C SER A 288 24.90 -43.46 14.92
N VAL A 289 24.47 -42.48 14.13
CA VAL A 289 23.04 -42.22 13.83
C VAL A 289 22.55 -42.96 12.56
N ILE A 290 23.45 -43.48 11.71
CA ILE A 290 23.03 -44.18 10.47
C ILE A 290 22.91 -45.70 10.66
N ASN A 291 23.66 -46.29 11.60
CA ASN A 291 23.63 -47.75 11.83
C ASN A 291 22.56 -48.22 12.83
N SER A 292 21.66 -47.34 13.28
CA SER A 292 20.50 -47.67 14.13
C SER A 292 19.18 -47.78 13.33
N SER A 293 19.25 -47.87 11.99
CA SER A 293 18.07 -48.04 11.12
C SER A 293 18.25 -49.06 9.98
N LYS A 294 19.06 -50.10 10.19
CA LYS A 294 19.02 -51.33 9.37
C LYS A 294 18.85 -52.55 10.25
#